data_AF-A0ABD3RA16-F1
#
_entry.id   AF-A0ABD3RA16-F1
#
_cell.length_a   1.000
_cell.length_b   1.000
_cell.length_c   1.000
_cell.angle_alpha   90.00
_cell.angle_beta   90.00
_cell.angle_gamma   90.00
#
_symmetry.space_group_name_H-M   'P 1'
#
loop_
_entity.id
_entity.type
_entity.pdbx_description
1 polymer ?
#
loop_
_entity_poly.entity_id
_entity_poly.type
_entity_poly.pdbx_seq_one_letter_code
_entity_poly.pdbx_strand_id
1 'polypeptide(L)'
;MPSHSRRITDLDVIPPNDGDIDRGTIEHPLFGGGGRRSSPKKGSPDRRGADDVVVVVGGGRNGRRKRERRHNIIDMTTTTTATAATSTARWKVLSVVVLSILILVLSYVNYLLLGELDPGGGIGTIGATAPGGWTTREYDDGDPSSAGDTENGTEREMARLVTLRRKVEETREDVRAMRGMVEKIRSGRGRGGLDDDGTDGGEFPRLTCTPDVARRQADRLNERFREWWSHSACPDQAWMGGMIEVFRSGSTTTTMPYLMLDVGCNKGYASADFLDALSPGSGINPSSLVDAIRSVSRETKTRIDRDGGVCNDSKRRLNPDRTTERMVQVHCFEPSPATYNMLKLARSKLIHADGGVAGGGGAMWNIHNLGLHSEVGDMMWHPACANAVGDELCTIVPDGTMEGAITVPVVTVDRFLKDAYSKAAGGGEGRVVVHLLKIDAEGLDPAVLGGSTNLLTRSGAILVTFEFNPRLSEKKENPHGMWGKGGNPRKDLLEVTSWLDGLGYDCYVDSRRVDNGERDKGVPDAPALYRITGNCLTEEPRVRGWANVVCASRKFKKAASMLRNLATMV
;
A
#
# COMPACT_ATOMS: atom_id res chain seq x y z
N MET A 1 52.74 8.71 -30.08
CA MET A 1 52.55 8.08 -28.77
C MET A 1 51.05 8.00 -28.47
N PRO A 2 50.42 6.82 -28.55
CA PRO A 2 49.07 6.60 -28.06
C PRO A 2 49.06 5.71 -26.81
N SER A 3 48.20 6.06 -25.86
CA SER A 3 47.97 5.41 -24.57
C SER A 3 47.02 4.22 -24.70
N HIS A 4 47.47 3.06 -24.23
CA HIS A 4 46.67 1.84 -24.11
C HIS A 4 45.71 1.92 -22.90
N SER A 5 44.42 1.73 -23.17
CA SER A 5 43.40 1.37 -22.19
C SER A 5 43.39 -0.16 -22.03
N ARG A 6 43.68 -0.66 -20.82
CA ARG A 6 43.55 -2.09 -20.47
C ARG A 6 42.10 -2.35 -20.04
N ARG A 7 41.42 -3.23 -20.79
CA ARG A 7 40.27 -4.00 -20.30
C ARG A 7 40.80 -5.11 -19.39
N ILE A 8 40.23 -5.23 -18.20
CA ILE A 8 40.32 -6.42 -17.36
C ILE A 8 39.05 -7.21 -17.63
N THR A 9 39.21 -8.36 -18.28
CA THR A 9 38.20 -9.42 -18.39
C THR A 9 38.91 -10.68 -17.93
N ASP A 10 38.66 -11.10 -16.69
CA ASP A 10 38.98 -12.44 -16.20
C ASP A 10 38.02 -12.74 -15.04
N LEU A 11 37.07 -13.63 -15.30
CA LEU A 11 36.38 -14.39 -14.26
C LEU A 11 36.23 -15.82 -14.79
N ASP A 12 36.81 -16.74 -14.03
CA ASP A 12 37.06 -18.12 -14.38
C ASP A 12 35.80 -18.90 -14.76
N VAL A 13 35.90 -19.56 -15.91
CA VAL A 13 34.96 -20.57 -16.40
C VAL A 13 35.31 -21.90 -15.75
N ILE A 14 34.46 -22.38 -14.84
CA ILE A 14 34.50 -23.76 -14.34
C ILE A 14 33.76 -24.65 -15.35
N PRO A 15 34.39 -25.68 -15.95
CA PRO A 15 33.70 -26.60 -16.85
C PRO A 15 32.79 -27.57 -16.06
N PRO A 16 31.64 -27.99 -16.61
CA PRO A 16 30.82 -29.01 -15.97
C PRO A 16 31.51 -30.37 -16.08
N ASN A 17 31.48 -31.09 -14.96
CA ASN A 17 31.88 -32.49 -14.84
C ASN A 17 30.87 -33.35 -15.62
N ASP A 18 31.33 -34.02 -16.67
CA ASP A 18 30.63 -35.12 -17.32
C ASP A 18 30.65 -36.34 -16.39
N GLY A 19 29.54 -36.57 -15.71
CA GLY A 19 29.27 -37.78 -14.94
C GLY A 19 28.25 -38.64 -15.66
N ASP A 20 28.73 -39.69 -16.32
CA ASP A 20 27.95 -40.83 -16.78
C ASP A 20 27.02 -41.34 -15.67
N ILE A 21 25.71 -41.36 -15.91
CA ILE A 21 24.75 -42.08 -15.08
C ILE A 21 24.03 -43.12 -15.94
N ASP A 22 24.25 -44.35 -15.49
CA ASP A 22 23.81 -45.63 -15.97
C ASP A 22 22.29 -45.74 -16.17
N ARG A 23 21.89 -46.37 -17.29
CA ARG A 23 20.50 -46.68 -17.60
C ARG A 23 20.04 -47.89 -16.77
N GLY A 24 19.48 -47.60 -15.60
CA GLY A 24 18.74 -48.57 -14.79
C GLY A 24 17.27 -48.66 -15.19
N THR A 25 16.92 -49.74 -15.88
CA THR A 25 15.55 -50.21 -16.12
C THR A 25 14.86 -50.49 -14.78
N ILE A 26 13.71 -49.87 -14.49
CA ILE A 26 12.89 -50.22 -13.33
C ILE A 26 11.47 -50.55 -13.78
N GLU A 27 11.10 -51.78 -13.47
CA GLU A 27 9.82 -52.43 -13.69
C GLU A 27 8.70 -51.80 -12.85
N HIS A 28 7.50 -51.74 -13.44
CA HIS A 28 6.25 -51.36 -12.77
C HIS A 28 5.82 -52.40 -11.74
N PRO A 29 5.38 -52.01 -10.53
CA PRO A 29 4.47 -52.82 -9.74
C PRO A 29 3.02 -52.38 -9.96
N LEU A 30 2.23 -53.36 -10.38
CA LEU A 30 0.77 -53.40 -10.33
C LEU A 30 0.29 -53.32 -8.87
N PHE A 31 -0.51 -52.31 -8.54
CA PHE A 31 -1.51 -52.32 -7.48
C PHE A 31 -2.67 -51.46 -7.98
N GLY A 32 -3.94 -51.85 -7.94
CA GLY A 32 -4.61 -52.74 -7.01
C GLY A 32 -5.85 -51.98 -6.53
N GLY A 33 -7.04 -52.51 -6.81
CA GLY A 33 -8.32 -51.80 -6.78
C GLY A 33 -8.71 -51.13 -5.45
N GLY A 34 -9.51 -50.08 -5.57
CA GLY A 34 -10.16 -49.39 -4.45
C GLY A 34 -11.32 -48.56 -4.93
N GLY A 35 -12.44 -49.19 -5.23
CA GLY A 35 -13.65 -48.54 -5.72
C GLY A 35 -14.36 -47.70 -4.64
N ARG A 36 -14.86 -46.52 -5.03
CA ARG A 36 -15.95 -45.83 -4.33
C ARG A 36 -16.92 -45.16 -5.32
N ARG A 37 -18.03 -45.86 -5.50
CA ARG A 37 -19.43 -45.42 -5.66
C ARG A 37 -19.67 -43.99 -6.17
N SER A 38 -20.06 -43.90 -7.44
CA SER A 38 -20.84 -42.82 -8.03
C SER A 38 -22.32 -42.95 -7.67
N SER A 39 -22.92 -41.91 -7.08
CA SER A 39 -24.37 -41.76 -6.96
C SER A 39 -24.96 -41.14 -8.23
N PRO A 40 -26.19 -41.53 -8.66
CA PRO A 40 -26.71 -41.20 -9.98
C PRO A 40 -27.40 -39.83 -10.03
N LYS A 41 -27.14 -39.08 -11.10
CA LYS A 41 -27.90 -37.89 -11.50
C LYS A 41 -29.28 -38.30 -12.03
N LYS A 42 -30.34 -37.74 -11.45
CA LYS A 42 -31.72 -37.83 -11.96
C LYS A 42 -31.96 -36.78 -13.05
N GLY A 43 -32.39 -37.27 -14.21
CA GLY A 43 -33.60 -36.83 -14.92
C GLY A 43 -33.69 -35.38 -15.41
N SER A 44 -33.41 -35.19 -16.70
CA SER A 44 -33.99 -34.13 -17.51
C SER A 44 -35.25 -34.68 -18.22
N PRO A 45 -36.30 -33.88 -18.44
CA PRO A 45 -37.24 -34.17 -19.52
C PRO A 45 -37.22 -33.08 -20.59
N ASP A 46 -36.99 -33.56 -21.82
CA ASP A 46 -37.47 -32.98 -23.07
C ASP A 46 -38.95 -32.59 -23.00
N ARG A 47 -39.30 -31.41 -23.50
CA ARG A 47 -40.59 -31.16 -24.16
C ARG A 47 -40.43 -30.16 -25.32
N ARG A 48 -40.72 -30.66 -26.52
CA ARG A 48 -41.08 -29.91 -27.72
C ARG A 48 -42.59 -29.62 -27.73
N GLY A 49 -42.99 -28.61 -28.51
CA GLY A 49 -44.38 -28.31 -28.92
C GLY A 49 -44.72 -26.83 -28.63
N ALA A 50 -44.59 -25.90 -29.58
CA ALA A 50 -45.48 -25.61 -30.72
C ALA A 50 -46.71 -24.76 -30.34
N ASP A 51 -46.79 -23.59 -31.00
CA ASP A 51 -47.92 -22.73 -31.37
C ASP A 51 -48.96 -22.28 -30.32
N ASP A 52 -49.11 -20.97 -30.12
CA ASP A 52 -50.20 -20.22 -30.78
C ASP A 52 -50.20 -18.71 -30.48
N VAL A 53 -50.62 -17.98 -31.51
CA VAL A 53 -50.88 -16.55 -31.57
C VAL A 53 -52.23 -16.23 -30.92
N VAL A 54 -52.29 -15.27 -29.99
CA VAL A 54 -53.53 -14.49 -29.76
C VAL A 54 -53.20 -13.03 -29.45
N VAL A 55 -53.59 -12.15 -30.37
CA VAL A 55 -53.76 -10.71 -30.19
C VAL A 55 -55.06 -10.47 -29.41
N VAL A 56 -55.01 -9.71 -28.31
CA VAL A 56 -56.19 -9.02 -27.78
C VAL A 56 -55.87 -7.56 -27.48
N VAL A 57 -56.56 -6.70 -28.22
CA VAL A 57 -56.72 -5.26 -28.03
C VAL A 57 -57.92 -5.01 -27.10
N GLY A 58 -57.80 -4.02 -26.23
CA GLY A 58 -58.89 -3.44 -25.43
C GLY A 58 -58.40 -3.05 -24.05
N GLY A 59 -58.34 -1.79 -23.63
CA GLY A 59 -59.34 -0.73 -23.79
C GLY A 59 -60.12 -0.62 -22.47
N GLY A 60 -59.84 0.39 -21.64
CA GLY A 60 -60.57 0.56 -20.38
C GLY A 60 -60.07 1.67 -19.47
N ARG A 61 -60.71 2.84 -19.58
CA ARG A 61 -60.58 4.03 -18.73
C ARG A 61 -60.93 3.76 -17.26
N ASN A 62 -60.25 4.44 -16.35
CA ASN A 62 -60.79 5.17 -15.18
C ASN A 62 -59.58 5.73 -14.40
N GLY A 63 -59.33 7.04 -14.28
CA GLY A 63 -60.28 8.05 -13.81
C GLY A 63 -60.15 8.22 -12.29
N ARG A 64 -59.06 8.82 -11.79
CA ARG A 64 -59.04 9.33 -10.40
C ARG A 64 -58.13 10.54 -10.23
N ARG A 65 -58.79 11.70 -10.21
CA ARG A 65 -58.29 13.01 -9.75
C ARG A 65 -57.69 12.91 -8.34
N LYS A 66 -56.48 13.44 -8.15
CA LYS A 66 -55.99 13.88 -6.82
C LYS A 66 -55.40 15.30 -6.94
N ARG A 67 -56.31 16.25 -6.66
CA ARG A 67 -56.17 17.51 -5.91
C ARG A 67 -54.74 18.05 -5.73
N GLU A 68 -54.43 19.12 -6.48
CA GLU A 68 -53.42 20.12 -6.14
C GLU A 68 -53.76 20.80 -4.80
N ARG A 69 -52.78 20.89 -3.89
CA ARG A 69 -52.75 21.89 -2.82
C ARG A 69 -51.55 22.80 -3.06
N ARG A 70 -51.82 23.99 -3.60
CA ARG A 70 -50.88 25.11 -3.58
C ARG A 70 -50.75 25.60 -2.13
N HIS A 71 -49.54 25.62 -1.60
CA HIS A 71 -49.21 26.42 -0.43
C HIS A 71 -48.40 27.62 -0.93
N ASN A 72 -48.98 28.81 -0.76
CA ASN A 72 -48.24 30.06 -0.76
C ASN A 72 -47.37 30.06 0.51
N ILE A 73 -46.05 30.18 0.35
CA ILE A 73 -45.16 30.58 1.44
C ILE A 73 -44.44 31.84 1.00
N ILE A 74 -44.50 32.80 1.91
CA ILE A 74 -44.12 34.20 1.86
C ILE A 74 -42.60 34.33 1.84
N ASP A 75 -42.13 35.29 1.03
CA ASP A 75 -40.79 35.87 1.03
C ASP A 75 -40.43 36.47 2.39
N MET A 76 -39.32 36.05 3.00
CA MET A 76 -38.55 36.82 3.97
C MET A 76 -37.21 36.10 4.22
N THR A 77 -36.10 36.61 3.69
CA THR A 77 -34.97 37.14 4.49
C THR A 77 -33.74 37.42 3.62
N THR A 78 -33.43 38.71 3.54
CA THR A 78 -32.15 39.30 3.21
C THR A 78 -31.15 39.14 4.37
N THR A 79 -29.86 39.18 4.03
CA THR A 79 -28.70 39.55 4.88
C THR A 79 -28.14 38.51 5.88
N THR A 80 -27.11 37.75 5.48
CA THR A 80 -26.02 37.31 6.40
C THR A 80 -24.77 36.88 5.62
N THR A 81 -23.94 37.85 5.21
CA THR A 81 -22.63 37.57 4.57
C THR A 81 -21.44 38.28 5.22
N ALA A 82 -21.60 38.82 6.44
CA ALA A 82 -20.53 39.61 7.10
C ALA A 82 -19.76 38.90 8.24
N THR A 83 -20.06 37.65 8.60
CA THR A 83 -19.46 36.99 9.79
C THR A 83 -18.37 35.94 9.50
N ALA A 84 -18.13 35.56 8.25
CA ALA A 84 -17.15 34.51 7.93
C ALA A 84 -15.67 34.96 8.04
N ALA A 85 -15.39 36.25 7.89
CA ALA A 85 -14.01 36.77 7.87
C ALA A 85 -13.33 36.80 9.26
N THR A 86 -14.10 36.92 10.35
CA THR A 86 -13.53 37.00 11.73
C THR A 86 -13.21 35.63 12.34
N SER A 87 -13.76 34.55 11.80
CA SER A 87 -13.52 33.18 12.27
C SER A 87 -12.09 32.70 12.00
N THR A 88 -11.54 33.01 10.83
CA THR A 88 -10.21 32.51 10.42
C THR A 88 -9.06 33.17 11.18
N ALA A 89 -9.22 34.41 11.63
CA ALA A 89 -8.23 35.09 12.46
C ALA A 89 -8.15 34.48 13.87
N ARG A 90 -9.29 34.10 14.46
CA ARG A 90 -9.34 33.48 15.80
C ARG A 90 -8.69 32.11 15.84
N TRP A 91 -8.88 31.30 14.80
CA TRP A 91 -8.23 29.98 14.70
C TRP A 91 -6.71 30.09 14.57
N LYS A 92 -6.19 31.07 13.81
CA LYS A 92 -4.75 31.29 13.70
C LYS A 92 -4.12 31.68 15.04
N VAL A 93 -4.77 32.58 15.79
CA VAL A 93 -4.29 32.97 17.13
C VAL A 93 -4.34 31.77 18.09
N LEU A 94 -5.43 31.00 18.08
CA LEU A 94 -5.55 29.81 18.92
C LEU A 94 -4.46 28.77 18.60
N SER A 95 -4.18 28.52 17.32
CA SER A 95 -3.11 27.59 16.92
C SER A 95 -1.72 28.05 17.36
N VAL A 96 -1.43 29.35 17.32
CA VAL A 96 -0.14 29.90 17.81
C VAL A 96 -0.02 29.78 19.33
N VAL A 97 -1.11 30.04 20.07
CA VAL A 97 -1.14 29.88 21.53
C VAL A 97 -0.94 28.43 21.94
N VAL A 98 -1.66 27.50 21.32
CA VAL A 98 -1.52 26.06 21.59
C VAL A 98 -0.10 25.56 21.28
N LEU A 99 0.48 26.00 20.16
CA LEU A 99 1.86 25.66 19.81
C LEU A 99 2.87 26.22 20.82
N SER A 100 2.65 27.45 21.32
CA SER A 100 3.52 28.08 22.32
C SER A 100 3.45 27.34 23.67
N ILE A 101 2.25 26.91 24.09
CA ILE A 101 2.06 26.10 25.29
C ILE A 101 2.77 24.75 25.14
N LEU A 102 2.65 24.10 23.97
CA LEU A 102 3.34 22.83 23.71
C LEU A 102 4.86 22.98 23.81
N ILE A 103 5.43 24.05 23.25
CA ILE A 103 6.87 24.34 23.36
C ILE A 103 7.29 24.55 24.82
N LEU A 104 6.49 25.26 25.62
CA LEU A 104 6.76 25.46 27.05
C LEU A 104 6.71 24.14 27.83
N VAL A 105 5.72 23.29 27.55
CA VAL A 105 5.61 21.97 28.18
C VAL A 105 6.82 21.10 27.83
N LEU A 106 7.22 21.05 26.55
CA LEU A 106 8.39 20.28 26.12
C LEU A 106 9.69 20.83 26.73
N SER A 107 9.81 22.16 26.84
CA SER A 107 10.97 22.80 27.51
C SER A 107 11.01 22.47 29.00
N TYR A 108 9.84 22.44 29.67
CA TYR A 108 9.73 22.07 31.08
C TYR A 108 10.05 20.59 31.33
N VAL A 109 9.55 19.68 30.48
CA VAL A 109 9.90 18.25 30.54
C VAL A 109 11.40 18.06 30.33
N ASN A 110 12.00 18.78 29.38
CA ASN A 110 13.44 18.75 29.16
C ASN A 110 14.23 19.29 30.37
N TYR A 111 13.74 20.34 31.02
CA TYR A 111 14.32 20.87 32.26
C TYR A 111 14.26 19.85 33.42
N LEU A 112 13.13 19.17 33.60
CA LEU A 112 12.99 18.12 34.62
C LEU A 112 13.91 16.94 34.36
N LEU A 113 14.01 16.50 33.11
CA LEU A 113 14.94 15.44 32.70
C LEU A 113 16.40 15.84 32.96
N LEU A 114 16.76 17.10 32.71
CA LEU A 114 18.11 17.59 33.04
C LEU A 114 18.35 17.66 34.56
N GLY A 115 17.32 17.93 35.37
CA GLY A 115 17.41 17.93 36.83
C GLY A 115 17.57 16.53 37.44
N GLU A 116 16.96 15.50 36.87
CA GLU A 116 17.17 14.11 37.29
C GLU A 116 18.54 13.56 36.85
N LEU A 117 19.13 14.12 35.78
CA LEU A 117 20.42 13.70 35.23
C LEU A 117 21.64 14.32 35.94
N ASP A 118 21.45 15.24 36.89
CA ASP A 118 22.53 15.80 37.72
C ASP A 118 22.24 15.65 39.23
N PRO A 119 22.36 14.44 39.81
CA PRO A 119 22.25 14.26 41.25
C PRO A 119 23.48 14.77 42.02
N GLY A 120 24.50 15.33 41.35
CA GLY A 120 25.83 15.60 41.92
C GLY A 120 26.29 17.06 41.94
N GLY A 121 25.61 17.97 41.24
CA GLY A 121 25.97 19.38 41.13
C GLY A 121 25.55 20.24 42.34
N GLY A 122 26.09 19.96 43.52
CA GLY A 122 25.90 20.79 44.71
C GLY A 122 26.46 22.21 44.55
N ILE A 123 25.58 23.20 44.42
CA ILE A 123 25.91 24.61 44.70
C ILE A 123 26.10 24.73 46.21
N GLY A 124 27.35 24.94 46.62
CA GLY A 124 27.73 25.07 48.01
C GLY A 124 27.10 26.29 48.68
N THR A 125 26.30 26.05 49.72
CA THR A 125 26.03 27.02 50.78
C THR A 125 26.74 26.58 52.06
N ILE A 126 27.68 27.41 52.48
CA ILE A 126 28.43 27.33 53.73
C ILE A 126 27.47 27.56 54.91
N GLY A 127 27.54 26.72 55.95
CA GLY A 127 26.81 26.99 57.19
C GLY A 127 26.89 25.91 58.28
N ALA A 128 27.92 26.04 59.12
CA ALA A 128 27.97 25.72 60.55
C ALA A 128 27.61 24.31 61.07
N THR A 129 28.66 23.70 61.63
CA THR A 129 28.72 22.66 62.67
C THR A 129 27.67 22.74 63.79
N ALA A 130 27.09 21.59 64.14
CA ALA A 130 26.93 21.11 65.53
C ALA A 130 26.69 19.58 65.58
N PRO A 131 27.19 18.86 66.60
CA PRO A 131 27.13 17.40 66.69
C PRO A 131 26.02 16.92 67.64
N GLY A 132 25.48 15.73 67.40
CA GLY A 132 24.78 14.98 68.45
C GLY A 132 23.73 14.01 67.95
N GLY A 133 23.72 12.81 68.53
CA GLY A 133 22.49 12.05 68.73
C GLY A 133 22.42 10.71 68.03
N TRP A 134 22.83 9.68 68.78
CA TRP A 134 22.46 8.28 68.59
C TRP A 134 20.94 8.10 68.39
N THR A 135 20.52 7.15 67.56
CA THR A 135 19.85 5.92 68.04
C THR A 135 19.79 4.82 66.97
N THR A 136 20.08 3.64 67.46
CA THR A 136 19.92 2.29 66.93
C THR A 136 18.55 1.99 66.33
N ARG A 137 18.53 1.24 65.22
CA ARG A 137 17.50 0.23 65.00
C ARG A 137 18.10 -0.98 64.29
N GLU A 138 18.25 -2.05 65.07
CA GLU A 138 18.42 -3.42 64.64
C GLU A 138 17.25 -3.84 63.73
N TYR A 139 17.61 -4.49 62.62
CA TYR A 139 16.84 -5.51 61.90
C TYR A 139 17.93 -6.31 61.14
N ASP A 140 18.50 -7.30 61.80
CA ASP A 140 18.07 -8.71 61.85
C ASP A 140 18.44 -9.46 60.56
N ASP A 141 19.18 -10.54 60.80
CA ASP A 141 19.98 -11.33 59.86
C ASP A 141 19.11 -12.05 58.82
N GLY A 142 19.50 -11.97 57.55
CA GLY A 142 18.84 -12.69 56.47
C GLY A 142 19.67 -12.81 55.19
N ASP A 143 20.44 -13.88 55.10
CA ASP A 143 20.92 -14.58 53.89
C ASP A 143 22.08 -13.97 53.06
N PRO A 144 23.31 -14.54 53.15
CA PRO A 144 24.46 -14.12 52.33
C PRO A 144 24.54 -14.75 50.93
N SER A 145 23.46 -15.28 50.36
CA SER A 145 23.48 -15.93 49.02
C SER A 145 23.06 -15.06 47.82
N SER A 146 22.84 -13.75 47.99
CA SER A 146 22.33 -12.84 46.94
C SER A 146 23.30 -11.72 46.52
N ALA A 147 24.61 -11.95 46.58
CA ALA A 147 25.62 -10.98 46.13
C ALA A 147 26.23 -11.42 44.78
N GLY A 148 25.51 -11.16 43.69
CA GLY A 148 26.05 -11.39 42.36
C GLY A 148 25.01 -11.18 41.27
N ASP A 149 24.57 -9.94 41.06
CA ASP A 149 23.90 -9.52 39.81
C ASP A 149 23.67 -7.99 39.68
N THR A 150 24.30 -7.17 40.53
CA THR A 150 24.13 -5.70 40.49
C THR A 150 25.01 -4.99 39.44
N GLU A 151 26.02 -5.65 38.86
CA GLU A 151 26.87 -5.04 37.81
C GLU A 151 26.23 -5.03 36.40
N ASN A 152 25.25 -5.89 36.11
CA ASN A 152 24.59 -5.92 34.80
C ASN A 152 23.47 -4.86 34.64
N GLY A 153 23.02 -4.25 35.75
CA GLY A 153 21.96 -3.24 35.73
C GLY A 153 22.41 -1.92 35.10
N THR A 154 23.61 -1.46 35.46
CA THR A 154 24.18 -0.18 35.03
C THR A 154 24.56 -0.19 33.54
N GLU A 155 25.10 -1.29 33.01
CA GLU A 155 25.40 -1.39 31.57
C GLU A 155 24.13 -1.37 30.70
N ARG A 156 23.08 -2.07 31.15
CA ARG A 156 21.79 -2.12 30.44
C ARG A 156 21.10 -0.76 30.45
N GLU A 157 21.20 -0.02 31.55
CA GLU A 157 20.65 1.32 31.69
C GLU A 157 21.43 2.35 30.86
N MET A 158 22.76 2.25 30.81
CA MET A 158 23.62 3.05 29.92
C MET A 158 23.33 2.77 28.43
N ALA A 159 23.18 1.50 28.03
CA ALA A 159 22.82 1.15 26.65
C ALA A 159 21.44 1.71 26.25
N ARG A 160 20.48 1.72 27.18
CA ARG A 160 19.16 2.33 27.00
C ARG A 160 19.25 3.85 26.84
N LEU A 161 20.06 4.53 27.65
CA LEU A 161 20.31 5.97 27.57
C LEU A 161 20.98 6.37 26.25
N VAL A 162 21.98 5.62 25.79
CA VAL A 162 22.63 5.86 24.48
C VAL A 162 21.61 5.70 23.33
N THR A 163 20.77 4.68 23.39
CA THR A 163 19.71 4.46 22.39
C THR A 163 18.69 5.60 22.38
N LEU A 164 18.28 6.08 23.56
CA LEU A 164 17.37 7.23 23.69
C LEU A 164 17.98 8.51 23.13
N ARG A 165 19.27 8.80 23.42
CA ARG A 165 19.98 9.95 22.86
C ARG A 165 20.02 9.92 21.34
N ARG A 166 20.29 8.76 20.74
CA ARG A 166 20.28 8.59 19.28
C ARG A 166 18.90 8.91 18.70
N LYS A 167 17.83 8.38 19.31
CA LYS A 167 16.44 8.66 18.88
C LYS A 167 16.07 10.14 19.00
N VAL A 168 16.53 10.83 20.04
CA VAL A 168 16.29 12.27 20.22
C VAL A 168 16.99 13.10 19.13
N GLU A 169 18.24 12.76 18.78
CA GLU A 169 18.94 13.46 17.70
C GLU A 169 18.34 13.17 16.32
N GLU A 170 17.93 11.92 16.04
CA GLU A 170 17.16 11.57 14.83
C GLU A 170 15.87 12.39 14.73
N THR A 171 15.08 12.45 15.82
CA THR A 171 13.85 13.25 15.87
C THR A 171 14.13 14.75 15.67
N ARG A 172 15.26 15.25 16.19
CA ARG A 172 15.66 16.66 16.04
C ARG A 172 16.02 17.00 14.59
N GLU A 173 16.70 16.10 13.89
CA GLU A 173 16.98 16.25 12.46
C GLU A 173 15.69 16.19 11.63
N ASP A 174 14.76 15.29 11.96
CA ASP A 174 13.45 15.22 11.30
C ASP A 174 12.65 16.51 11.49
N VAL A 175 12.64 17.08 12.71
CA VAL A 175 11.98 18.37 12.98
C VAL A 175 12.63 19.51 12.19
N ARG A 176 13.96 19.53 12.05
CA ARG A 176 14.65 20.52 11.19
C ARG A 176 14.31 20.33 9.72
N ALA A 177 14.27 19.09 9.24
CA ALA A 177 13.88 18.75 7.87
C ALA A 177 12.43 19.17 7.57
N MET A 178 11.50 18.88 8.48
CA MET A 178 10.10 19.31 8.39
C MET A 178 9.97 20.83 8.37
N ARG A 179 10.71 21.54 9.23
CA ARG A 179 10.75 23.01 9.22
C ARG A 179 11.26 23.54 7.87
N GLY A 180 12.33 22.96 7.32
CA GLY A 180 12.85 23.30 6.01
C GLY A 180 11.85 23.01 4.88
N MET A 181 11.08 21.92 4.96
CA MET A 181 10.00 21.62 4.02
C MET A 181 8.86 22.62 4.11
N VAL A 182 8.42 23.00 5.32
CA VAL A 182 7.38 24.01 5.53
C VAL A 182 7.84 25.38 5.02
N GLU A 183 9.11 25.74 5.25
CA GLU A 183 9.70 26.97 4.72
C GLU A 183 9.82 26.93 3.19
N LYS A 184 10.21 25.80 2.58
CA LYS A 184 10.20 25.59 1.12
C LYS A 184 8.78 25.60 0.54
N ILE A 185 7.77 25.10 1.24
CA ILE A 185 6.36 25.20 0.80
C ILE A 185 5.88 26.65 0.87
N ARG A 186 6.33 27.41 1.88
CA ARG A 186 6.04 28.84 2.01
C ARG A 186 6.76 29.69 0.96
N SER A 187 7.99 29.36 0.60
CA SER A 187 8.83 30.16 -0.32
C SER A 187 8.76 29.69 -1.78
N GLY A 188 8.51 28.41 -2.02
CA GLY A 188 8.63 27.72 -3.31
C GLY A 188 7.38 27.74 -4.18
N ARG A 189 6.48 28.72 -4.03
CA ARG A 189 5.34 28.90 -4.94
C ARG A 189 5.76 29.44 -6.33
N GLY A 190 7.05 29.51 -6.63
CA GLY A 190 7.59 29.98 -7.90
C GLY A 190 8.60 29.00 -8.51
N ARG A 191 8.25 28.49 -9.70
CA ARG A 191 9.14 27.99 -10.76
C ARG A 191 10.04 26.80 -10.42
N GLY A 192 9.53 25.60 -10.72
CA GLY A 192 10.34 24.44 -11.06
C GLY A 192 9.61 23.65 -12.15
N GLY A 193 9.91 23.95 -13.41
CA GLY A 193 9.27 23.39 -14.59
C GLY A 193 9.63 21.92 -14.79
N LEU A 194 8.61 21.07 -14.68
CA LEU A 194 8.44 19.93 -15.57
C LEU A 194 7.47 20.42 -16.64
N ASP A 195 7.88 20.28 -17.90
CA ASP A 195 7.29 20.97 -19.03
C ASP A 195 5.77 20.91 -19.07
N ASP A 196 5.23 22.12 -19.18
CA ASP A 196 3.83 22.51 -19.24
C ASP A 196 3.16 21.86 -20.46
N ASP A 197 2.43 20.76 -20.23
CA ASP A 197 1.53 20.11 -21.22
C ASP A 197 0.28 20.98 -21.50
N GLY A 198 0.47 22.30 -21.63
CA GLY A 198 -0.56 23.29 -21.96
C GLY A 198 -1.69 23.43 -20.94
N THR A 199 -1.58 22.82 -19.76
CA THR A 199 -2.61 22.89 -18.73
C THR A 199 -2.21 23.89 -17.68
N ASP A 200 -2.62 25.15 -17.88
CA ASP A 200 -2.80 26.21 -16.89
C ASP A 200 -2.54 25.70 -15.46
N GLY A 201 -1.34 25.97 -14.90
CA GLY A 201 -0.68 25.22 -13.82
C GLY A 201 -1.41 25.09 -12.46
N GLY A 202 -2.72 25.31 -12.42
CA GLY A 202 -3.60 25.00 -11.31
C GLY A 202 -3.71 23.51 -11.00
N GLU A 203 -3.86 23.20 -9.73
CA GLU A 203 -4.23 21.87 -9.23
C GLU A 203 -5.67 21.53 -9.68
N PHE A 204 -5.95 20.25 -9.95
CA PHE A 204 -7.32 19.79 -10.21
C PHE A 204 -8.22 20.15 -9.02
N PRO A 205 -9.43 20.72 -9.20
CA PRO A 205 -10.20 21.25 -8.08
C PRO A 205 -10.53 20.17 -7.05
N ARG A 206 -10.24 20.41 -5.77
CA ARG A 206 -10.66 19.52 -4.67
C ARG A 206 -12.18 19.52 -4.57
N LEU A 207 -12.79 18.34 -4.60
CA LEU A 207 -14.22 18.16 -4.37
C LEU A 207 -14.46 17.82 -2.88
N THR A 208 -15.45 18.48 -2.29
CA THR A 208 -15.88 18.24 -0.91
C THR A 208 -17.36 17.87 -0.85
N CYS A 209 -17.70 16.92 0.01
CA CYS A 209 -19.09 16.54 0.25
C CYS A 209 -19.73 17.35 1.37
N THR A 210 -21.03 17.58 1.24
CA THR A 210 -21.86 17.98 2.39
C THR A 210 -22.04 16.79 3.34
N PRO A 211 -22.35 17.01 4.62
CA PRO A 211 -22.61 15.92 5.57
C PRO A 211 -23.68 14.94 5.09
N ASP A 212 -24.72 15.43 4.40
CA ASP A 212 -25.78 14.59 3.85
C ASP A 212 -25.30 13.68 2.71
N VAL A 213 -24.51 14.22 1.77
CA VAL A 213 -23.91 13.43 0.68
C VAL A 213 -22.96 12.39 1.25
N ALA A 214 -22.11 12.79 2.20
CA ALA A 214 -21.14 11.90 2.85
C ALA A 214 -21.82 10.73 3.56
N ARG A 215 -22.90 11.00 4.31
CA ARG A 215 -23.72 9.98 4.96
C ARG A 215 -24.37 9.04 3.96
N ARG A 216 -25.05 9.56 2.93
CA ARG A 216 -25.68 8.71 1.89
C ARG A 216 -24.66 7.83 1.16
N GLN A 217 -23.46 8.36 0.94
CA GLN A 217 -22.40 7.60 0.31
C GLN A 217 -21.84 6.52 1.24
N ALA A 218 -21.63 6.83 2.52
CA ALA A 218 -21.23 5.84 3.52
C ALA A 218 -22.28 4.72 3.64
N ASP A 219 -23.56 5.06 3.68
CA ASP A 219 -24.67 4.10 3.72
C ASP A 219 -24.65 3.18 2.50
N ARG A 220 -24.52 3.76 1.29
CA ARG A 220 -24.45 3.00 0.03
C ARG A 220 -23.23 2.09 -0.03
N LEU A 221 -22.06 2.57 0.42
CA LEU A 221 -20.83 1.78 0.47
C LEU A 221 -20.96 0.61 1.46
N ASN A 222 -21.47 0.88 2.67
CA ASN A 222 -21.69 -0.13 3.69
C ASN A 222 -22.78 -1.14 3.32
N GLU A 223 -23.80 -0.74 2.57
CA GLU A 223 -24.77 -1.66 1.96
C GLU A 223 -24.08 -2.60 0.97
N ARG A 224 -23.23 -2.07 0.08
CA ARG A 224 -22.46 -2.89 -0.86
C ARG A 224 -21.55 -3.91 -0.17
N PHE A 225 -20.88 -3.52 0.92
CA PHE A 225 -20.10 -4.45 1.77
C PHE A 225 -20.93 -5.53 2.45
N ARG A 226 -22.21 -5.27 2.73
CA ARG A 226 -23.12 -6.26 3.31
C ARG A 226 -23.61 -7.27 2.28
N GLU A 227 -23.88 -6.82 1.06
CA GLU A 227 -24.32 -7.67 -0.07
C GLU A 227 -23.26 -8.70 -0.42
N TRP A 228 -22.02 -8.25 -0.65
CA TRP A 228 -20.97 -9.11 -1.12
C TRP A 228 -19.60 -8.68 -0.63
N TRP A 229 -18.91 -9.55 0.11
CA TRP A 229 -17.64 -9.19 0.75
C TRP A 229 -16.51 -8.93 -0.24
N SER A 230 -16.51 -9.58 -1.41
CA SER A 230 -15.38 -9.50 -2.34
C SER A 230 -15.51 -8.44 -3.42
N HIS A 231 -16.54 -7.60 -3.39
CA HIS A 231 -16.71 -6.58 -4.44
C HIS A 231 -15.52 -5.62 -4.50
N SER A 232 -14.92 -5.24 -3.37
CA SER A 232 -13.73 -4.39 -3.30
C SER A 232 -12.44 -5.18 -3.02
N ALA A 233 -12.56 -6.44 -2.60
CA ALA A 233 -11.44 -7.37 -2.46
C ALA A 233 -10.92 -7.79 -3.84
N CYS A 234 -11.85 -8.04 -4.77
CA CYS A 234 -11.60 -8.41 -6.16
C CYS A 234 -12.31 -7.42 -7.10
N PRO A 235 -11.91 -6.13 -7.11
CA PRO A 235 -12.54 -5.14 -7.96
C PRO A 235 -12.17 -5.38 -9.43
N ASP A 236 -12.97 -4.84 -10.35
CA ASP A 236 -12.67 -4.93 -11.79
C ASP A 236 -11.50 -4.02 -12.21
N GLN A 237 -11.01 -3.18 -11.29
CA GLN A 237 -9.95 -2.19 -11.51
C GLN A 237 -10.23 -1.33 -12.77
N ALA A 238 -11.49 -0.90 -12.93
CA ALA A 238 -11.96 -0.21 -14.14
C ALA A 238 -11.14 1.06 -14.48
N TRP A 239 -10.41 1.61 -13.51
CA TRP A 239 -9.50 2.74 -13.68
C TRP A 239 -8.19 2.39 -14.42
N MET A 240 -7.72 1.15 -14.39
CA MET A 240 -6.49 0.75 -15.10
C MET A 240 -6.60 0.94 -16.61
N GLY A 241 -7.77 0.70 -17.20
CA GLY A 241 -7.99 0.93 -18.63
C GLY A 241 -7.78 2.40 -19.03
N GLY A 242 -8.21 3.34 -18.19
CA GLY A 242 -8.03 4.78 -18.42
C GLY A 242 -6.59 5.25 -18.22
N MET A 243 -5.77 4.55 -17.42
CA MET A 243 -4.38 4.93 -17.18
C MET A 243 -3.56 4.99 -18.47
N ILE A 244 -3.83 4.06 -19.38
CA ILE A 244 -3.17 4.02 -20.69
C ILE A 244 -3.36 5.34 -21.42
N GLU A 245 -4.56 5.92 -21.38
CA GLU A 245 -4.86 7.21 -22.03
C GLU A 245 -4.20 8.38 -21.31
N VAL A 246 -4.23 8.37 -19.97
CA VAL A 246 -3.57 9.38 -19.11
C VAL A 246 -2.08 9.45 -19.44
N PHE A 247 -1.43 8.30 -19.62
CA PHE A 247 0.00 8.17 -19.84
C PHE A 247 0.43 8.31 -21.30
N ARG A 248 -0.42 7.95 -22.28
CA ARG A 248 -0.16 8.20 -23.72
C ARG A 248 -0.19 9.68 -24.06
N SER A 249 -1.11 10.42 -23.45
CA SER A 249 -1.40 11.81 -23.83
C SER A 249 -0.36 12.82 -23.37
N GLY A 250 0.66 12.42 -22.59
CA GLY A 250 1.67 13.32 -22.02
C GLY A 250 3.11 13.04 -22.47
N SER A 251 3.32 12.07 -23.37
CA SER A 251 4.67 11.64 -23.74
C SER A 251 4.75 11.26 -25.23
N THR A 252 4.84 12.26 -26.09
CA THR A 252 5.26 12.07 -27.50
C THR A 252 6.78 12.04 -27.65
N THR A 253 7.55 12.35 -26.60
CA THR A 253 9.00 12.54 -26.67
C THR A 253 9.82 11.79 -25.60
N THR A 254 9.20 11.09 -24.64
CA THR A 254 9.97 10.74 -23.43
C THR A 254 10.80 9.47 -23.58
N THR A 255 12.09 9.65 -23.40
CA THR A 255 13.10 8.62 -23.15
C THR A 255 12.97 7.99 -21.75
N MET A 256 11.98 8.39 -20.94
CA MET A 256 11.84 7.90 -19.57
C MET A 256 10.83 6.74 -19.49
N PRO A 257 11.18 5.64 -18.80
CA PRO A 257 10.26 4.52 -18.64
C PRO A 257 9.08 4.87 -17.74
N TYR A 258 7.92 4.26 -18.01
CA TYR A 258 6.81 4.24 -17.06
C TYR A 258 7.22 3.45 -15.81
N LEU A 259 7.29 4.12 -14.66
CA LEU A 259 7.77 3.53 -13.41
C LEU A 259 6.62 3.09 -12.49
N MET A 260 6.56 1.80 -12.15
CA MET A 260 5.72 1.24 -11.09
C MET A 260 6.57 0.71 -9.94
N LEU A 261 6.11 0.98 -8.72
CA LEU A 261 6.56 0.31 -7.51
C LEU A 261 5.41 -0.58 -7.02
N ASP A 262 5.62 -1.90 -7.02
CA ASP A 262 4.68 -2.94 -6.59
C ASP A 262 5.16 -3.52 -5.26
N VAL A 263 4.67 -2.95 -4.16
CA VAL A 263 5.05 -3.29 -2.79
C VAL A 263 4.16 -4.41 -2.29
N GLY A 264 4.76 -5.51 -1.82
CA GLY A 264 4.03 -6.74 -1.53
C GLY A 264 3.46 -7.31 -2.82
N CYS A 265 4.34 -7.52 -3.81
CA CYS A 265 3.88 -7.99 -5.12
C CYS A 265 3.34 -9.43 -5.09
N ASN A 266 3.57 -10.18 -4.00
CA ASN A 266 3.03 -11.51 -3.77
C ASN A 266 3.38 -12.43 -4.95
N LYS A 267 2.40 -12.97 -5.68
CA LYS A 267 2.65 -13.81 -6.87
C LYS A 267 2.97 -13.01 -8.14
N GLY A 268 3.03 -11.68 -8.08
CA GLY A 268 3.44 -10.81 -9.19
C GLY A 268 2.32 -10.43 -10.17
N TYR A 269 1.06 -10.76 -9.88
CA TYR A 269 -0.04 -10.52 -10.81
C TYR A 269 -0.30 -9.03 -11.10
N ALA A 270 -0.20 -8.16 -10.09
CA ALA A 270 -0.34 -6.71 -10.29
C ALA A 270 0.76 -6.15 -11.22
N SER A 271 2.01 -6.60 -11.02
CA SER A 271 3.13 -6.30 -11.93
C SER A 271 2.85 -6.76 -13.37
N ALA A 272 2.37 -8.00 -13.55
CA ALA A 272 2.07 -8.56 -14.86
C ALA A 272 0.89 -7.86 -15.55
N ASP A 273 -0.15 -7.50 -14.82
CA ASP A 273 -1.27 -6.69 -15.30
C ASP A 273 -0.81 -5.30 -15.79
N PHE A 274 0.09 -4.66 -15.04
CA PHE A 274 0.62 -3.35 -15.42
C PHE A 274 1.49 -3.43 -16.67
N LEU A 275 2.33 -4.46 -16.78
CA LEU A 275 3.12 -4.75 -17.98
C LEU A 275 2.21 -5.05 -19.17
N ASP A 276 1.13 -5.79 -18.99
CA ASP A 276 0.16 -6.07 -20.05
C ASP A 276 -0.62 -4.82 -20.50
N ALA A 277 -0.97 -3.94 -19.56
CA ALA A 277 -1.67 -2.70 -19.86
C ALA A 277 -0.76 -1.73 -20.64
N LEU A 278 0.49 -1.56 -20.24
CA LEU A 278 1.38 -0.53 -20.78
C LEU A 278 2.36 -1.02 -21.84
N SER A 279 2.77 -2.28 -21.83
CA SER A 279 3.70 -2.87 -22.80
C SER A 279 3.27 -4.31 -23.14
N PRO A 280 2.05 -4.51 -23.70
CA PRO A 280 1.54 -5.85 -23.96
C PRO A 280 2.40 -6.67 -24.94
N GLY A 281 3.17 -6.00 -25.81
CA GLY A 281 4.15 -6.62 -26.71
C GLY A 281 5.29 -7.33 -25.97
N SER A 282 5.51 -7.00 -24.69
CA SER A 282 6.44 -7.75 -23.83
C SER A 282 6.03 -9.22 -23.61
N GLY A 283 4.77 -9.59 -23.85
CA GLY A 283 4.31 -10.96 -23.57
C GLY A 283 4.30 -11.33 -22.08
N ILE A 284 4.68 -10.42 -21.17
CA ILE A 284 4.50 -10.58 -19.73
C ILE A 284 3.08 -10.14 -19.39
N ASN A 285 2.26 -11.10 -18.96
CA ASN A 285 0.88 -10.89 -18.59
C ASN A 285 0.44 -11.95 -17.56
N PRO A 286 -0.74 -11.82 -16.93
CA PRO A 286 -1.18 -12.79 -15.92
C PRO A 286 -1.22 -14.24 -16.39
N SER A 287 -1.55 -14.49 -17.66
CA SER A 287 -1.61 -15.85 -18.21
C SER A 287 -0.21 -16.44 -18.40
N SER A 288 0.73 -15.69 -19.00
CA SER A 288 2.10 -16.17 -19.15
C SER A 288 2.79 -16.33 -17.79
N LEU A 289 2.49 -15.46 -16.84
CA LEU A 289 2.99 -15.56 -15.46
C LEU A 289 2.51 -16.83 -14.76
N VAL A 290 1.21 -17.15 -14.79
CA VAL A 290 0.73 -18.38 -14.13
C VAL A 290 1.36 -19.64 -14.74
N ASP A 291 1.60 -19.65 -16.05
CA ASP A 291 2.25 -20.77 -16.72
C ASP A 291 3.73 -20.89 -16.33
N ALA A 292 4.44 -19.76 -16.21
CA ALA A 292 5.81 -19.71 -15.69
C ALA A 292 5.87 -20.21 -14.23
N ILE A 293 4.97 -19.74 -13.36
CA ILE A 293 4.86 -20.17 -11.96
C ILE A 293 4.63 -21.68 -11.86
N ARG A 294 3.70 -22.22 -12.67
CA ARG A 294 3.45 -23.67 -12.71
C ARG A 294 4.64 -24.47 -13.21
N SER A 295 5.40 -23.94 -14.17
CA SER A 295 6.63 -24.58 -14.63
C SER A 295 7.66 -24.64 -13.49
N VAL A 296 7.87 -23.52 -12.79
CA VAL A 296 8.76 -23.46 -11.62
C VAL A 296 8.31 -24.46 -10.56
N SER A 297 7.02 -24.47 -10.20
CA SER A 297 6.47 -25.41 -9.21
C SER A 297 6.76 -26.88 -9.55
N ARG A 298 6.61 -27.27 -10.83
CA ARG A 298 6.93 -28.63 -11.30
C ARG A 298 8.42 -28.94 -11.19
N GLU A 299 9.28 -28.00 -11.57
CA GLU A 299 10.74 -28.16 -11.58
C GLU A 299 11.31 -28.22 -10.15
N THR A 300 10.86 -27.34 -9.27
CA THR A 300 11.34 -27.26 -7.88
C THR A 300 10.60 -28.20 -6.92
N LYS A 301 9.53 -28.85 -7.39
CA LYS A 301 8.60 -29.66 -6.58
C LYS A 301 8.01 -28.86 -5.40
N THR A 302 7.89 -27.54 -5.56
CA THR A 302 7.33 -26.65 -4.54
C THR A 302 5.82 -26.55 -4.71
N ARG A 303 5.08 -26.79 -3.63
CA ARG A 303 3.63 -26.55 -3.61
C ARG A 303 3.37 -25.04 -3.53
N ILE A 304 2.52 -24.54 -4.41
CA ILE A 304 2.08 -23.14 -4.43
C ILE A 304 0.62 -23.11 -3.98
N ASP A 305 0.29 -22.25 -3.02
CA ASP A 305 -1.12 -22.05 -2.68
C ASP A 305 -1.79 -21.23 -3.77
N ARG A 306 -2.78 -21.84 -4.43
CA ARG A 306 -3.63 -21.25 -5.49
C ARG A 306 -2.82 -20.45 -6.51
N ASP A 307 -2.34 -21.12 -7.57
CA ASP A 307 -1.54 -20.48 -8.62
C ASP A 307 -2.14 -19.15 -9.10
N GLY A 308 -3.47 -19.08 -9.27
CA GLY A 308 -4.18 -17.95 -9.88
C GLY A 308 -4.66 -16.84 -8.95
N GLY A 309 -4.27 -16.84 -7.67
CA GLY A 309 -4.77 -15.86 -6.69
C GLY A 309 -6.24 -16.08 -6.28
N VAL A 310 -6.70 -15.32 -5.28
CA VAL A 310 -8.10 -15.43 -4.78
C VAL A 310 -9.09 -14.83 -5.78
N CYS A 311 -8.66 -13.82 -6.54
CA CYS A 311 -9.51 -13.10 -7.48
C CYS A 311 -9.49 -13.69 -8.90
N ASN A 312 -8.94 -14.90 -9.09
CA ASN A 312 -8.66 -15.49 -10.40
C ASN A 312 -7.81 -14.55 -11.29
N ASP A 313 -6.81 -13.90 -10.71
CA ASP A 313 -5.95 -12.91 -11.37
C ASP A 313 -5.29 -13.48 -12.64
N SER A 314 -4.94 -14.77 -12.62
CA SER A 314 -4.44 -15.51 -13.81
C SER A 314 -5.40 -15.55 -15.01
N LYS A 315 -6.69 -15.26 -14.82
CA LYS A 315 -7.73 -15.31 -15.87
C LYS A 315 -8.23 -13.91 -16.25
N ARG A 316 -7.53 -12.86 -15.83
CA ARG A 316 -7.86 -11.49 -16.22
C ARG A 316 -7.84 -11.35 -17.73
N ARG A 317 -8.74 -10.50 -18.23
CA ARG A 317 -8.84 -10.23 -19.66
C ARG A 317 -7.57 -9.52 -20.11
N LEU A 318 -6.87 -10.14 -21.04
CA LEU A 318 -5.65 -9.59 -21.63
C LEU A 318 -5.96 -8.35 -22.48
N ASN A 319 -4.98 -7.45 -22.56
CA ASN A 319 -4.98 -6.35 -23.52
C ASN A 319 -5.09 -6.90 -24.95
N PRO A 320 -6.08 -6.44 -25.76
CA PRO A 320 -6.26 -6.93 -27.12
C PRO A 320 -5.11 -6.53 -28.06
N ASP A 321 -4.43 -5.41 -27.79
CA ASP A 321 -3.21 -5.05 -28.49
C ASP A 321 -2.07 -5.91 -27.93
N ARG A 322 -1.46 -6.75 -28.76
CA ARG A 322 -0.32 -7.61 -28.38
C ARG A 322 1.00 -7.16 -28.99
N THR A 323 1.01 -6.00 -29.62
CA THR A 323 2.14 -5.54 -30.45
C THR A 323 2.81 -4.30 -29.88
N THR A 324 2.09 -3.49 -29.11
CA THR A 324 2.67 -2.28 -28.53
C THR A 324 3.72 -2.63 -27.47
N GLU A 325 4.93 -2.17 -27.71
CA GLU A 325 6.03 -2.17 -26.74
C GLU A 325 6.29 -0.74 -26.26
N ARG A 326 6.41 -0.59 -24.94
CA ARG A 326 6.79 0.67 -24.30
C ARG A 326 7.90 0.41 -23.29
N MET A 327 8.69 1.45 -23.01
CA MET A 327 9.62 1.43 -21.89
C MET A 327 8.82 1.47 -20.60
N VAL A 328 8.78 0.36 -19.89
CA VAL A 328 8.05 0.20 -18.62
C VAL A 328 9.03 -0.43 -17.63
N GLN A 329 9.10 0.11 -16.42
CA GLN A 329 9.92 -0.42 -15.36
C GLN A 329 9.04 -0.70 -14.15
N VAL A 330 8.99 -1.97 -13.76
CA VAL A 330 8.30 -2.42 -12.55
C VAL A 330 9.33 -2.86 -11.54
N HIS A 331 9.27 -2.31 -10.33
CA HIS A 331 10.00 -2.83 -9.17
C HIS A 331 9.00 -3.54 -8.26
N CYS A 332 9.12 -4.86 -8.19
CA CYS A 332 8.32 -5.74 -7.35
C CYS A 332 9.12 -6.07 -6.09
N PHE A 333 8.59 -5.66 -4.95
CA PHE A 333 9.18 -5.87 -3.63
C PHE A 333 8.43 -7.01 -2.94
N GLU A 334 9.11 -8.14 -2.79
CA GLU A 334 8.57 -9.34 -2.14
C GLU A 334 9.53 -9.78 -1.03
N PRO A 335 9.20 -9.53 0.23
CA PRO A 335 10.05 -9.91 1.35
C PRO A 335 10.00 -11.41 1.69
N SER A 336 8.96 -12.16 1.30
CA SER A 336 8.89 -13.59 1.57
C SER A 336 9.96 -14.34 0.75
N PRO A 337 10.94 -15.02 1.38
CA PRO A 337 12.05 -15.64 0.66
C PRO A 337 11.61 -16.69 -0.36
N ALA A 338 10.63 -17.55 -0.02
CA ALA A 338 10.10 -18.55 -0.94
C ALA A 338 9.42 -17.90 -2.15
N THR A 339 8.57 -16.90 -1.91
CA THR A 339 7.84 -16.19 -2.98
C THR A 339 8.79 -15.39 -3.86
N TYR A 340 9.76 -14.69 -3.28
CA TYR A 340 10.83 -14.00 -4.00
C TYR A 340 11.61 -14.95 -4.92
N ASN A 341 12.04 -16.10 -4.40
CA ASN A 341 12.79 -17.09 -5.19
C ASN A 341 11.95 -17.65 -6.34
N MET A 342 10.67 -17.95 -6.08
CA MET A 342 9.73 -18.38 -7.10
C MET A 342 9.56 -17.31 -8.19
N LEU A 343 9.36 -16.05 -7.81
CA LEU A 343 9.22 -14.94 -8.75
C LEU A 343 10.48 -14.72 -9.60
N LYS A 344 11.67 -14.86 -8.99
CA LYS A 344 12.95 -14.76 -9.72
C LYS A 344 13.07 -15.85 -10.79
N LEU A 345 12.65 -17.07 -10.49
CA LEU A 345 12.63 -18.18 -11.45
C LEU A 345 11.52 -18.03 -12.49
N ALA A 346 10.34 -17.53 -12.12
CA ALA A 346 9.27 -17.25 -13.06
C ALA A 346 9.67 -16.15 -14.04
N ARG A 347 10.31 -15.08 -13.55
CA ARG A 347 10.88 -14.00 -14.36
C ARG A 347 11.90 -14.51 -15.38
N SER A 348 12.80 -15.41 -15.02
CA SER A 348 13.80 -15.94 -15.98
C SER A 348 13.19 -16.81 -17.07
N LYS A 349 11.95 -17.30 -16.90
CA LYS A 349 11.18 -17.97 -17.96
C LYS A 349 10.45 -16.99 -18.88
N LEU A 350 10.23 -15.76 -18.42
CA LEU A 350 9.48 -14.73 -19.14
C LEU A 350 10.39 -13.71 -19.86
N ILE A 351 11.60 -13.48 -19.32
CA ILE A 351 12.59 -12.53 -19.85
C ILE A 351 13.83 -13.33 -20.25
N HIS A 352 14.30 -13.17 -21.49
CA HIS A 352 15.49 -13.86 -21.97
C HIS A 352 16.78 -13.31 -21.31
N ALA A 353 17.83 -14.14 -21.32
CA ALA A 353 19.09 -13.87 -20.62
C ALA A 353 19.87 -12.64 -21.14
N ASP A 354 19.59 -12.19 -22.36
CA ASP A 354 20.12 -10.95 -22.94
C ASP A 354 19.48 -9.67 -22.35
N GLY A 355 18.56 -9.83 -21.39
CA GLY A 355 17.78 -8.72 -20.82
C GLY A 355 16.70 -8.22 -21.77
N GLY A 356 16.62 -8.79 -22.96
CA GLY A 356 15.52 -8.61 -23.89
C GLY A 356 14.33 -9.43 -23.43
N VAL A 357 13.16 -8.81 -23.38
CA VAL A 357 11.93 -9.57 -23.47
C VAL A 357 11.87 -10.17 -24.88
N ALA A 358 11.22 -11.33 -25.06
CA ALA A 358 11.02 -11.99 -26.36
C ALA A 358 10.29 -11.05 -27.36
N GLY A 359 11.00 -10.09 -27.95
CA GLY A 359 10.41 -8.94 -28.65
C GLY A 359 11.31 -7.70 -28.77
N GLY A 360 12.32 -7.54 -27.91
CA GLY A 360 13.24 -6.38 -27.95
C GLY A 360 12.70 -5.12 -27.28
N GLY A 361 11.51 -5.18 -26.67
CA GLY A 361 10.90 -4.07 -25.95
C GLY A 361 11.60 -3.69 -24.64
N GLY A 362 11.62 -2.39 -24.32
CA GLY A 362 12.22 -1.83 -23.10
C GLY A 362 11.44 -2.07 -21.79
N ALA A 363 10.68 -3.16 -21.71
CA ALA A 363 9.95 -3.54 -20.50
C ALA A 363 10.88 -4.28 -19.52
N MET A 364 10.96 -3.78 -18.29
CA MET A 364 11.79 -4.32 -17.23
C MET A 364 10.92 -4.69 -16.02
N TRP A 365 11.10 -5.91 -15.54
CA TRP A 365 10.51 -6.36 -14.27
C TRP A 365 11.63 -6.69 -13.31
N ASN A 366 11.82 -5.90 -12.26
CA ASN A 366 12.88 -6.08 -11.27
C ASN A 366 12.28 -6.63 -9.97
N ILE A 367 12.74 -7.80 -9.52
CA ILE A 367 12.26 -8.42 -8.27
C ILE A 367 13.29 -8.16 -7.17
N HIS A 368 12.84 -7.64 -6.03
CA HIS A 368 13.66 -7.30 -4.88
C HIS A 368 13.22 -8.12 -3.66
N ASN A 369 14.18 -8.78 -3.01
CA ASN A 369 13.95 -9.37 -1.69
C ASN A 369 14.13 -8.30 -0.61
N LEU A 370 13.19 -7.36 -0.57
CA LEU A 370 13.19 -6.22 0.34
C LEU A 370 11.79 -6.04 0.92
N GLY A 371 11.70 -5.82 2.23
CA GLY A 371 10.50 -5.24 2.83
C GLY A 371 10.50 -3.72 2.65
N LEU A 372 9.32 -3.13 2.47
CA LEU A 372 9.19 -1.67 2.57
C LEU A 372 8.42 -1.28 3.82
N HIS A 373 8.86 -0.23 4.50
CA HIS A 373 8.29 0.24 5.76
C HIS A 373 8.51 1.76 5.94
N SER A 374 8.07 2.32 7.07
CA SER A 374 8.32 3.72 7.45
C SER A 374 9.77 3.99 7.88
N GLU A 375 10.54 2.95 8.14
CA GLU A 375 11.90 3.02 8.67
C GLU A 375 12.80 2.02 7.92
N VAL A 376 14.11 2.28 7.94
CA VAL A 376 15.13 1.37 7.42
C VAL A 376 15.56 0.44 8.55
N GLY A 377 15.70 -0.84 8.25
CA GLY A 377 16.11 -1.84 9.25
C GLY A 377 16.00 -3.24 8.68
N ASP A 378 15.64 -4.18 9.54
CA ASP A 378 15.40 -5.57 9.17
C ASP A 378 14.03 -6.02 9.69
N MET A 379 13.40 -6.95 8.97
CA MET A 379 12.19 -7.66 9.40
C MET A 379 12.50 -9.14 9.53
N MET A 380 11.95 -9.76 10.57
CA MET A 380 12.14 -11.18 10.83
C MET A 380 10.91 -11.95 10.35
N TRP A 381 11.13 -12.99 9.57
CA TRP A 381 10.09 -13.86 9.04
C TRP A 381 10.13 -15.23 9.69
N HIS A 382 8.96 -15.85 9.85
CA HIS A 382 8.85 -17.21 10.34
C HIS A 382 9.69 -18.17 9.46
N PRO A 383 10.45 -19.13 10.03
CA PRO A 383 11.31 -20.04 9.25
C PRO A 383 10.58 -20.82 8.15
N ALA A 384 9.28 -21.09 8.35
CA ALA A 384 8.42 -21.73 7.33
C ALA A 384 8.36 -20.94 6.01
N CYS A 385 8.59 -19.63 6.03
CA CYS A 385 8.68 -18.78 4.84
C CYS A 385 9.81 -19.15 3.88
N ALA A 386 10.77 -19.97 4.30
CA ALA A 386 11.79 -20.50 3.39
C ALA A 386 11.20 -21.40 2.29
N ASN A 387 10.07 -22.06 2.58
CA ASN A 387 9.50 -23.10 1.71
C ASN A 387 8.02 -22.87 1.34
N ALA A 388 7.36 -21.90 1.96
CA ALA A 388 5.92 -21.69 1.82
C ALA A 388 5.62 -20.56 0.81
N VAL A 389 5.41 -20.92 -0.47
CA VAL A 389 5.08 -19.96 -1.52
C VAL A 389 3.61 -19.57 -1.46
N GLY A 390 3.34 -18.32 -1.09
CA GLY A 390 1.99 -17.76 -1.03
C GLY A 390 1.08 -18.38 0.05
N ASP A 391 1.67 -19.00 1.07
CA ASP A 391 0.96 -19.59 2.21
C ASP A 391 0.77 -18.54 3.32
N GLU A 392 -0.39 -18.54 3.97
CA GLU A 392 -0.70 -17.71 5.14
C GLU A 392 0.17 -18.06 6.36
N LEU A 393 0.82 -19.24 6.39
CA LEU A 393 1.81 -19.61 7.42
C LEU A 393 3.08 -18.76 7.34
N CYS A 394 3.31 -18.08 6.22
CA CYS A 394 4.43 -17.16 6.10
C CYS A 394 4.07 -15.80 6.70
N THR A 395 4.53 -15.56 7.93
CA THR A 395 4.24 -14.34 8.69
C THR A 395 5.51 -13.69 9.24
N ILE A 396 5.41 -12.39 9.53
CA ILE A 396 6.43 -11.62 10.24
C ILE A 396 6.39 -12.03 11.72
N VAL A 397 7.56 -12.29 12.30
CA VAL A 397 7.72 -12.62 13.72
C VAL A 397 8.48 -11.50 14.43
N PRO A 398 8.21 -11.24 15.72
CA PRO A 398 9.01 -10.27 16.47
C PRO A 398 10.47 -10.72 16.57
N ASP A 399 11.39 -9.74 16.58
CA ASP A 399 12.83 -10.02 16.71
C ASP A 399 13.16 -10.81 17.98
N GLY A 400 14.08 -11.77 17.87
CA GLY A 400 14.52 -12.65 18.95
C GLY A 400 13.47 -13.63 19.48
N THR A 401 12.27 -13.72 18.90
CA THR A 401 11.21 -14.61 19.42
C THR A 401 11.27 -16.04 18.88
N MET A 402 12.02 -16.27 17.80
CA MET A 402 12.07 -17.57 17.14
C MET A 402 13.46 -17.88 16.58
N GLU A 403 13.98 -19.04 16.95
CA GLU A 403 15.24 -19.55 16.38
C GLU A 403 15.08 -19.85 14.89
N GLY A 404 16.08 -19.45 14.09
CA GLY A 404 16.06 -19.64 12.64
C GLY A 404 15.12 -18.70 11.89
N ALA A 405 14.60 -17.66 12.53
CA ALA A 405 13.85 -16.61 11.83
C ALA A 405 14.69 -16.02 10.68
N ILE A 406 14.05 -15.78 9.55
CA ILE A 406 14.73 -15.31 8.34
C ILE A 406 14.74 -13.79 8.36
N THR A 407 15.93 -13.20 8.37
CA THR A 407 16.12 -11.76 8.31
C THR A 407 16.01 -11.28 6.87
N VAL A 408 15.14 -10.30 6.65
CA VAL A 408 14.95 -9.65 5.35
C VAL A 408 15.15 -8.13 5.53
N PRO A 409 16.01 -7.50 4.71
CA PRO A 409 16.26 -6.07 4.80
C PRO A 409 15.00 -5.25 4.48
N VAL A 410 14.87 -4.14 5.19
CA VAL A 410 13.75 -3.20 5.09
C VAL A 410 14.26 -1.82 4.74
N VAL A 411 13.63 -1.19 3.75
CA VAL A 411 13.94 0.19 3.35
C VAL A 411 12.65 1.00 3.21
N THR A 412 12.78 2.33 3.21
CA THR A 412 11.65 3.20 2.85
C THR A 412 11.56 3.33 1.33
N VAL A 413 10.37 3.63 0.81
CA VAL A 413 10.18 3.93 -0.62
C VAL A 413 11.07 5.11 -1.05
N ASP A 414 11.13 6.15 -0.24
CA ASP A 414 11.97 7.32 -0.49
C ASP A 414 13.46 6.95 -0.56
N ARG A 415 13.93 6.09 0.36
CA ARG A 415 15.31 5.62 0.38
C ARG A 415 15.64 4.79 -0.86
N PHE A 416 14.76 3.86 -1.22
CA PHE A 416 14.90 3.05 -2.41
C PHE A 416 15.03 3.92 -3.67
N LEU A 417 14.14 4.89 -3.86
CA LEU A 417 14.17 5.78 -5.02
C LEU A 417 15.45 6.62 -5.07
N LYS A 418 15.92 7.11 -3.92
CA LYS A 418 17.20 7.82 -3.84
C LYS A 418 18.35 6.93 -4.27
N ASP A 419 18.44 5.71 -3.75
CA ASP A 419 19.56 4.82 -4.04
C ASP A 419 19.54 4.33 -5.49
N ALA A 420 18.37 3.96 -6.01
CA ALA A 420 18.20 3.43 -7.37
C ALA A 420 18.39 4.51 -8.46
N TYR A 421 18.01 5.77 -8.20
CA TYR A 421 17.97 6.81 -9.24
C TYR A 421 18.91 8.00 -9.00
N SER A 422 19.67 8.04 -7.90
CA SER A 422 20.65 9.12 -7.62
C SER A 422 21.68 9.33 -8.72
N LYS A 423 22.13 8.25 -9.37
CA LYS A 423 23.15 8.30 -10.44
C LYS A 423 22.59 8.75 -11.79
N ALA A 424 21.33 8.41 -12.07
CA ALA A 424 20.69 8.73 -13.36
C ALA A 424 20.41 10.23 -13.52
N ALA A 425 20.31 10.97 -12.41
CA ALA A 425 19.96 12.39 -12.42
C ALA A 425 21.12 13.35 -12.77
N GLY A 426 22.33 12.85 -13.07
CA GLY A 426 23.44 13.70 -13.54
C GLY A 426 23.84 14.83 -12.58
N GLY A 427 23.55 14.69 -11.28
CA GLY A 427 23.76 15.74 -10.28
C GLY A 427 22.70 16.85 -10.25
N GLY A 428 21.74 16.85 -11.18
CA GLY A 428 20.52 17.65 -11.05
C GLY A 428 19.57 16.97 -10.07
N GLU A 429 18.76 17.74 -9.35
CA GLU A 429 17.62 17.22 -8.57
C GLU A 429 16.50 16.71 -9.50
N GLY A 430 16.85 15.88 -10.48
CA GLY A 430 15.93 15.23 -11.41
C GLY A 430 14.92 14.43 -10.60
N ARG A 431 13.68 14.90 -10.61
CA ARG A 431 12.66 14.37 -9.75
C ARG A 431 12.05 13.12 -10.36
N VAL A 432 12.27 11.98 -9.71
CA VAL A 432 11.67 10.71 -10.12
C VAL A 432 10.14 10.81 -10.01
N VAL A 433 9.46 10.43 -11.08
CA VAL A 433 8.00 10.33 -11.12
C VAL A 433 7.62 8.86 -11.14
N VAL A 434 6.96 8.42 -10.06
CA VAL A 434 6.36 7.09 -9.94
C VAL A 434 4.95 7.18 -10.51
N HIS A 435 4.68 6.44 -11.58
CA HIS A 435 3.38 6.46 -12.25
C HIS A 435 2.33 5.70 -11.44
N LEU A 436 2.74 4.62 -10.80
CA LEU A 436 1.90 3.85 -9.88
C LEU A 436 2.74 3.36 -8.69
N LEU A 437 2.35 3.76 -7.48
CA LEU A 437 2.79 3.15 -6.23
C LEU A 437 1.68 2.23 -5.73
N LYS A 438 1.81 0.92 -5.95
CA LYS A 438 0.89 -0.07 -5.41
C LYS A 438 1.44 -0.64 -4.11
N ILE A 439 0.61 -0.69 -3.09
CA ILE A 439 0.93 -1.17 -1.76
C ILE A 439 -0.06 -2.28 -1.40
N ASP A 440 0.48 -3.38 -0.90
CA ASP A 440 -0.27 -4.55 -0.45
C ASP A 440 0.63 -5.30 0.54
N ALA A 441 0.89 -4.64 1.66
CA ALA A 441 1.92 -5.07 2.60
C ALA A 441 1.31 -5.87 3.76
N GLU A 442 0.28 -6.67 3.46
CA GLU A 442 -0.40 -7.56 4.42
C GLU A 442 -0.83 -6.81 5.71
N GLY A 443 -1.37 -5.60 5.52
CA GLY A 443 -1.83 -4.73 6.61
C GLY A 443 -0.80 -3.75 7.16
N LEU A 444 0.46 -3.78 6.67
CA LEU A 444 1.49 -2.76 6.97
C LEU A 444 1.45 -1.58 5.98
N ASP A 445 0.41 -1.46 5.16
CA ASP A 445 0.23 -0.40 4.17
C ASP A 445 0.44 1.02 4.75
N PRO A 446 -0.06 1.36 5.97
CA PRO A 446 0.19 2.68 6.54
C PRO A 446 1.68 2.97 6.79
N ALA A 447 2.49 1.97 7.15
CA ALA A 447 3.92 2.17 7.33
C ALA A 447 4.62 2.43 6.00
N VAL A 448 4.27 1.69 4.94
CA VAL A 448 4.80 1.94 3.59
C VAL A 448 4.44 3.34 3.10
N LEU A 449 3.20 3.78 3.34
CA LEU A 449 2.78 5.15 3.07
C LEU A 449 3.61 6.17 3.85
N GLY A 450 3.87 5.93 5.14
CA GLY A 450 4.78 6.73 5.96
C GLY A 450 6.21 6.80 5.39
N GLY A 451 6.73 5.68 4.91
CA GLY A 451 8.03 5.57 4.23
C GLY A 451 8.08 6.18 2.82
N SER A 452 6.93 6.66 2.34
CA SER A 452 6.77 7.33 1.03
C SER A 452 6.51 8.83 1.20
N THR A 453 6.74 9.41 2.38
CA THR A 453 6.32 10.78 2.71
C THR A 453 6.92 11.83 1.76
N ASN A 454 8.20 11.74 1.40
CA ASN A 454 8.82 12.73 0.49
C ASN A 454 8.28 12.59 -0.92
N LEU A 455 8.15 11.37 -1.43
CA LEU A 455 7.52 11.08 -2.71
C LEU A 455 6.09 11.67 -2.75
N LEU A 456 5.27 11.38 -1.74
CA LEU A 456 3.86 11.79 -1.70
C LEU A 456 3.68 13.29 -1.51
N THR A 457 4.40 13.92 -0.57
CA THR A 457 4.34 15.36 -0.29
C THR A 457 4.70 16.20 -1.49
N ARG A 458 5.67 15.73 -2.28
CA ARG A 458 6.05 16.42 -3.49
C ARG A 458 4.99 16.23 -4.59
N SER A 459 4.17 15.18 -4.52
CA SER A 459 3.34 14.61 -5.59
C SER A 459 4.17 13.93 -6.67
N GLY A 460 5.17 13.15 -6.26
CA GLY A 460 6.00 12.35 -7.15
C GLY A 460 5.35 11.02 -7.52
N ALA A 461 4.30 10.60 -6.82
CA ALA A 461 3.43 9.49 -7.24
C ALA A 461 2.18 10.04 -7.94
N ILE A 462 1.90 9.60 -9.17
CA ILE A 462 0.69 10.00 -9.91
C ILE A 462 -0.52 9.29 -9.32
N LEU A 463 -0.43 7.96 -9.23
CA LEU A 463 -1.41 7.09 -8.62
C LEU A 463 -0.79 6.35 -7.45
N VAL A 464 -1.58 6.17 -6.40
CA VAL A 464 -1.24 5.36 -5.23
C VAL A 464 -2.38 4.39 -5.01
N THR A 465 -2.10 3.11 -4.86
CA THR A 465 -3.08 2.12 -4.41
C THR A 465 -2.59 1.46 -3.14
N PHE A 466 -3.51 1.15 -2.23
CA PHE A 466 -3.18 0.40 -1.02
C PHE A 466 -4.34 -0.51 -0.60
N GLU A 467 -4.01 -1.57 0.14
CA GLU A 467 -5.00 -2.47 0.71
C GLU A 467 -5.47 -1.95 2.08
N PHE A 468 -6.78 -1.89 2.29
CA PHE A 468 -7.39 -1.65 3.59
C PHE A 468 -7.98 -2.96 4.13
N ASN A 469 -7.37 -3.51 5.18
CA ASN A 469 -7.74 -4.80 5.76
C ASN A 469 -7.78 -4.76 7.29
N PRO A 470 -8.84 -4.18 7.89
CA PRO A 470 -8.94 -4.02 9.34
C PRO A 470 -9.05 -5.35 10.09
N ARG A 471 -9.39 -6.46 9.41
CA ARG A 471 -9.58 -7.76 10.04
C ARG A 471 -8.30 -8.46 10.47
N LEU A 472 -7.16 -8.15 9.86
CA LEU A 472 -5.88 -8.77 10.21
C LEU A 472 -5.50 -8.48 11.67
N SER A 473 -5.81 -7.27 12.15
CA SER A 473 -5.52 -6.88 13.53
C SER A 473 -6.62 -7.24 14.53
N GLU A 474 -7.78 -7.69 14.05
CA GLU A 474 -8.92 -8.07 14.90
C GLU A 474 -8.92 -9.58 15.24
N LYS A 475 -7.97 -10.35 14.69
CA LYS A 475 -7.77 -11.76 15.06
C LYS A 475 -7.28 -11.84 16.51
N LYS A 476 -7.97 -12.64 17.34
CA LYS A 476 -7.67 -12.76 18.79
C LYS A 476 -6.31 -13.39 19.08
N GLU A 477 -5.89 -14.37 18.29
CA GLU A 477 -4.74 -15.21 18.63
C GLU A 477 -3.42 -14.62 18.12
N ASN A 478 -3.44 -13.86 17.02
CA ASN A 478 -2.27 -13.22 16.41
C ASN A 478 -2.69 -11.98 15.59
N PRO A 479 -3.01 -10.86 16.26
CA PRO A 479 -3.31 -9.62 15.55
C PRO A 479 -2.06 -9.15 14.79
N HIS A 480 -2.20 -8.88 13.50
CA HIS A 480 -1.11 -8.34 12.67
C HIS A 480 -1.62 -7.19 11.80
N GLY A 481 -0.68 -6.37 11.32
CA GLY A 481 -0.97 -5.15 10.58
C GLY A 481 -1.31 -3.96 11.46
N MET A 482 -1.53 -2.83 10.80
CA MET A 482 -1.75 -1.53 11.43
C MET A 482 -3.22 -1.07 11.35
N TRP A 483 -4.00 -1.65 10.45
CA TRP A 483 -5.41 -1.30 10.28
C TRP A 483 -6.27 -1.81 11.42
N GLY A 484 -7.30 -1.07 11.83
CA GLY A 484 -8.32 -1.56 12.76
C GLY A 484 -7.92 -1.50 14.23
N LYS A 485 -8.83 -1.96 15.11
CA LYS A 485 -8.74 -1.70 16.56
C LYS A 485 -7.53 -2.33 17.25
N GLY A 486 -7.07 -3.48 16.78
CA GLY A 486 -5.92 -4.19 17.33
C GLY A 486 -4.61 -3.87 16.61
N GLY A 487 -4.61 -2.91 15.68
CA GLY A 487 -3.42 -2.57 14.89
C GLY A 487 -2.28 -2.06 15.76
N ASN A 488 -1.04 -2.31 15.36
CA ASN A 488 0.14 -1.92 16.12
C ASN A 488 1.22 -1.23 15.26
N PRO A 489 1.32 0.12 15.28
CA PRO A 489 0.35 1.03 15.88
C PRO A 489 -0.95 1.06 15.08
N ARG A 490 -2.06 1.34 15.77
CA ARG A 490 -3.38 1.46 15.14
C ARG A 490 -3.41 2.64 14.17
N LYS A 491 -3.98 2.39 13.00
CA LYS A 491 -4.28 3.37 11.97
C LYS A 491 -5.71 3.20 11.46
N ASP A 492 -6.37 4.35 11.32
CA ASP A 492 -7.72 4.44 10.79
C ASP A 492 -7.66 4.90 9.32
N LEU A 493 -8.50 4.34 8.46
CA LEU A 493 -8.56 4.67 7.03
C LEU A 493 -8.87 6.17 6.83
N LEU A 494 -9.76 6.74 7.65
CA LEU A 494 -10.12 8.15 7.58
C LEU A 494 -8.94 9.07 7.94
N GLU A 495 -8.08 8.68 8.89
CA GLU A 495 -6.86 9.42 9.23
C GLU A 495 -5.90 9.43 8.03
N VAL A 496 -5.61 8.24 7.49
CA VAL A 496 -4.68 8.07 6.37
C VAL A 496 -5.15 8.82 5.12
N THR A 497 -6.44 8.70 4.78
CA THR A 497 -7.00 9.35 3.60
C THR A 497 -7.17 10.86 3.77
N SER A 498 -7.42 11.35 4.99
CA SER A 498 -7.40 12.78 5.31
C SER A 498 -6.00 13.37 5.14
N TRP A 499 -4.97 12.65 5.60
CA TRP A 499 -3.57 13.04 5.35
C TRP A 499 -3.25 13.09 3.86
N LEU A 500 -3.60 12.06 3.09
CA LEU A 500 -3.42 12.05 1.62
C LEU A 500 -4.19 13.19 0.92
N ASP A 501 -5.41 13.50 1.36
CA ASP A 501 -6.18 14.65 0.86
C ASP A 501 -5.46 15.97 1.14
N GLY A 502 -4.87 16.13 2.32
CA GLY A 502 -4.01 17.26 2.67
C GLY A 502 -2.75 17.38 1.79
N LEU A 503 -2.23 16.26 1.30
CA LEU A 503 -1.09 16.21 0.37
C LEU A 503 -1.46 16.43 -1.10
N GLY A 504 -2.74 16.63 -1.44
CA GLY A 504 -3.14 16.84 -2.82
C GLY A 504 -3.77 15.63 -3.51
N TYR A 505 -4.19 14.58 -2.80
CA TYR A 505 -4.73 13.36 -3.42
C TYR A 505 -6.25 13.23 -3.27
N ASP A 506 -6.91 12.82 -4.35
CA ASP A 506 -8.30 12.35 -4.31
C ASP A 506 -8.29 10.82 -4.20
N CYS A 507 -8.82 10.26 -3.11
CA CYS A 507 -8.87 8.80 -2.89
C CYS A 507 -10.28 8.23 -3.00
N TYR A 508 -10.35 6.97 -3.40
CA TYR A 508 -11.56 6.22 -3.69
C TYR A 508 -11.41 4.77 -3.23
N VAL A 509 -12.48 4.17 -2.68
CA VAL A 509 -12.58 2.71 -2.55
C VAL A 509 -12.96 2.13 -3.91
N ASP A 510 -12.17 1.18 -4.39
CA ASP A 510 -12.42 0.45 -5.62
C ASP A 510 -13.47 -0.64 -5.40
N SER A 511 -14.36 -0.79 -6.37
CA SER A 511 -15.53 -1.67 -6.30
C SER A 511 -15.77 -2.32 -7.65
N ARG A 512 -16.06 -3.61 -7.62
CA ARG A 512 -16.58 -4.34 -8.77
C ARG A 512 -17.93 -3.78 -9.19
N ARG A 513 -18.05 -3.53 -10.49
CA ARG A 513 -19.30 -3.14 -11.13
C ARG A 513 -20.27 -4.32 -11.14
N VAL A 514 -21.55 -3.98 -11.13
CA VAL A 514 -22.63 -4.96 -11.21
C VAL A 514 -22.73 -5.43 -12.66
N ASP A 515 -22.50 -6.72 -12.90
CA ASP A 515 -22.62 -7.31 -14.23
C ASP A 515 -24.09 -7.52 -14.65
N ASN A 516 -24.33 -7.82 -15.92
CA ASN A 516 -25.70 -7.99 -16.43
C ASN A 516 -26.47 -9.10 -15.69
N GLY A 517 -25.80 -10.20 -15.32
CA GLY A 517 -26.45 -11.31 -14.61
C GLY A 517 -26.82 -10.95 -13.18
N GLU A 518 -26.05 -10.07 -12.52
CA GLU A 518 -26.41 -9.48 -11.24
C GLU A 518 -27.56 -8.46 -11.38
N ARG A 519 -27.54 -7.62 -12.42
CA ARG A 519 -28.63 -6.67 -12.73
C ARG A 519 -29.95 -7.40 -12.97
N ASP A 520 -29.91 -8.51 -13.71
CA ASP A 520 -31.08 -9.35 -13.97
C ASP A 520 -31.67 -9.98 -12.70
N LYS A 521 -30.85 -10.12 -11.64
CA LYS A 521 -31.28 -10.56 -10.30
C LYS A 521 -31.74 -9.41 -9.40
N GLY A 522 -31.78 -8.19 -9.92
CA GLY A 522 -32.18 -6.98 -9.18
C GLY A 522 -31.10 -6.43 -8.25
N VAL A 523 -29.82 -6.78 -8.44
CA VAL A 523 -28.72 -6.15 -7.68
C VAL A 523 -28.64 -4.67 -8.05
N PRO A 524 -28.72 -3.74 -7.08
CA PRO A 524 -28.66 -2.30 -7.36
C PRO A 524 -27.33 -1.92 -8.01
N ASP A 525 -27.37 -1.01 -8.98
CA ASP A 525 -26.16 -0.58 -9.67
C ASP A 525 -25.14 0.05 -8.70
N ALA A 526 -23.87 -0.29 -8.87
CA ALA A 526 -22.77 0.18 -8.04
C ALA A 526 -21.70 0.87 -8.90
N PRO A 527 -21.16 2.02 -8.47
CA PRO A 527 -20.06 2.66 -9.18
C PRO A 527 -18.81 1.79 -9.11
N ALA A 528 -17.87 2.05 -10.02
CA ALA A 528 -16.53 1.49 -9.90
C ALA A 528 -15.78 2.05 -8.70
N LEU A 529 -15.99 3.33 -8.37
CA LEU A 529 -15.24 4.04 -7.33
C LEU A 529 -16.18 4.78 -6.37
N TYR A 530 -15.89 4.71 -5.07
CA TYR A 530 -16.54 5.50 -4.03
C TYR A 530 -15.55 6.49 -3.42
N ARG A 531 -15.79 7.80 -3.53
CA ARG A 531 -14.85 8.84 -3.06
C ARG A 531 -14.75 8.90 -1.53
N ILE A 532 -13.58 8.71 -0.95
CA ILE A 532 -13.40 8.75 0.51
C ILE A 532 -12.73 10.01 1.04
N THR A 533 -12.13 10.83 0.17
CA THR A 533 -11.55 12.14 0.56
C THR A 533 -12.51 13.31 0.37
N GLY A 534 -12.19 14.48 0.93
CA GLY A 534 -13.04 15.66 0.85
C GLY A 534 -14.28 15.57 1.74
N ASN A 535 -14.17 14.94 2.91
CA ASN A 535 -15.28 14.70 3.84
C ASN A 535 -16.43 13.88 3.22
N CYS A 536 -16.15 13.05 2.21
CA CYS A 536 -17.16 12.23 1.52
C CYS A 536 -17.47 10.91 2.21
N LEU A 537 -16.87 10.67 3.38
CA LEU A 537 -17.12 9.52 4.21
C LEU A 537 -17.19 9.97 5.68
N THR A 538 -18.26 9.63 6.38
CA THR A 538 -18.50 10.05 7.78
C THR A 538 -18.03 9.01 8.80
N GLU A 539 -17.85 7.77 8.38
CA GLU A 539 -17.42 6.64 9.21
C GLU A 539 -16.61 5.65 8.37
N GLU A 540 -15.72 4.89 9.00
CA GLU A 540 -14.96 3.85 8.30
C GLU A 540 -15.89 2.75 7.74
N PRO A 541 -15.65 2.28 6.51
CA PRO A 541 -16.48 1.24 5.91
C PRO A 541 -16.30 -0.08 6.65
N ARG A 542 -17.39 -0.83 6.80
CA ARG A 542 -17.39 -2.13 7.50
C ARG A 542 -16.96 -3.25 6.55
N VAL A 543 -15.66 -3.36 6.32
CA VAL A 543 -15.08 -4.36 5.42
C VAL A 543 -15.02 -5.75 6.08
N ARG A 544 -15.49 -6.79 5.37
CA ARG A 544 -15.49 -8.20 5.85
C ARG A 544 -14.22 -8.98 5.50
N GLY A 545 -13.28 -8.36 4.80
CA GLY A 545 -11.97 -8.88 4.43
C GLY A 545 -11.06 -7.69 4.17
N TRP A 546 -10.59 -7.57 2.94
CA TRP A 546 -9.87 -6.39 2.46
C TRP A 546 -10.69 -5.59 1.44
N ALA A 547 -10.29 -4.34 1.24
CA ALA A 547 -10.79 -3.46 0.22
C ALA A 547 -9.61 -2.70 -0.41
N ASN A 548 -9.65 -2.52 -1.73
CA ASN A 548 -8.63 -1.73 -2.41
C ASN A 548 -8.99 -0.25 -2.39
N VAL A 549 -8.00 0.60 -2.10
CA VAL A 549 -8.11 2.05 -2.21
C VAL A 549 -7.21 2.52 -3.35
N VAL A 550 -7.71 3.43 -4.18
CA VAL A 550 -6.95 4.10 -5.23
C VAL A 550 -7.01 5.61 -5.04
N CYS A 551 -5.87 6.27 -5.12
CA CYS A 551 -5.70 7.70 -5.00
C CYS A 551 -5.02 8.28 -6.24
N ALA A 552 -5.45 9.46 -6.68
CA ALA A 552 -4.76 10.23 -7.71
C ALA A 552 -4.32 11.59 -7.18
N SER A 553 -3.08 11.98 -7.48
CA SER A 553 -2.63 13.34 -7.19
C SER A 553 -3.35 14.34 -8.10
N ARG A 554 -3.93 15.38 -7.49
CA ARG A 554 -4.60 16.49 -8.18
C ARG A 554 -3.64 17.35 -9.02
N LYS A 555 -2.33 17.22 -8.85
CA LYS A 555 -1.34 17.84 -9.76
C LYS A 555 -1.39 17.21 -11.16
N PHE A 556 -1.82 15.96 -11.28
CA PHE A 556 -1.99 15.26 -12.55
C PHE A 556 -3.46 15.23 -12.93
N LYS A 557 -3.95 16.35 -13.50
CA LYS A 557 -5.38 16.58 -13.80
C LYS A 557 -6.04 15.43 -14.57
N LYS A 558 -5.35 14.86 -15.57
CA LYS A 558 -5.87 13.74 -16.37
C LYS A 558 -6.15 12.50 -15.49
N ALA A 559 -5.22 12.14 -14.60
CA ALA A 559 -5.39 11.03 -13.66
C ALA A 559 -6.51 11.29 -12.65
N ALA A 560 -6.51 12.48 -12.03
CA ALA A 560 -7.52 12.84 -11.03
C ALA A 560 -8.94 12.96 -11.65
N SER A 561 -9.05 13.50 -12.87
CA SER A 561 -10.31 13.55 -13.61
C SER A 561 -10.79 12.16 -14.02
N MET A 562 -9.89 11.27 -14.45
CA MET A 562 -10.22 9.90 -14.80
C MET A 562 -10.86 9.17 -13.60
N LEU A 563 -10.22 9.20 -12.42
CA LEU A 563 -10.81 8.59 -11.22
C LEU A 563 -12.14 9.25 -10.84
N ARG A 564 -12.23 10.58 -10.93
CA ARG A 564 -13.49 11.29 -10.63
C ARG A 564 -14.63 10.88 -11.56
N ASN A 565 -14.37 10.67 -12.85
CA ASN A 565 -15.39 10.28 -13.83
C ASN A 565 -15.88 8.83 -13.62
N LEU A 566 -15.04 7.98 -13.01
CA LEU A 566 -15.39 6.61 -12.63
C LEU A 566 -16.12 6.54 -11.29
N ALA A 567 -16.06 7.62 -10.50
CA ALA A 567 -16.77 7.74 -9.26
C ALA A 567 -18.18 8.31 -9.49
N THR A 568 -19.19 7.64 -8.93
CA THR A 568 -20.55 8.20 -8.89
C THR A 568 -20.83 8.68 -7.48
N MET A 569 -20.96 10.00 -7.32
CA MET A 569 -21.42 10.61 -6.07
C MET A 569 -22.95 10.41 -5.92
N VAL A 570 -23.43 10.28 -4.68
CA VAL A 570 -24.87 10.05 -4.36
C VAL A 570 -25.64 11.36 -4.17
#